data_AF-A0A5N3ZY17-F1
#
_entry.id   AF-A0A5N3ZY17-F1
#
_cell.length_a   1.000
_cell.length_b   1.000
_cell.length_c   1.000
_cell.angle_alpha   90.00
_cell.angle_beta   90.00
_cell.angle_gamma   90.00
#
_symmetry.space_group_name_H-M   'P 1'
#
loop_
_entity.id
_entity.type
_entity.pdbx_description
1 polymer ?
#
loop_
_entity_poly.entity_id
_entity_poly.type
_entity_poly.pdbx_seq_one_letter_code
_entity_poly.pdbx_strand_id
1 'polypeptide(L)'
;QEPALKKKVKITHGGQRYCDTCFEHISTRDYVGHLRTTKHKNNSLVFSTEGVDVVKSAFKSRIISYRITPNKQFIVLKEFTRSLTDVIQKLVREQIGIMGSLKVNCELFGHFILEAKERGDVKSFNTRNQILTVSSDLRWALQQWLYIELNINRYNPLRASSFIPTPSFISRKRATINVRNNDFACFGWALMSAIDTPTGPPCQPESYRHYSELFNFDGITFPVKLDAIAKFEENNPLSINVYGLEEDTQKDGKVVYKIVGPLHYTKQKKTLHVNLLYLTSVDGNSHYCWIQDMSRLISMQVSKHKEAIYLCDGCLVYFATEEKLWRHSIFDCNYVRTFLPTTEPIVTKWGESSFQNQLKFDNYQKRLKLPFVVYADFECLLKSIHGPEPNPLLQFTTNTFEHNPYSFAYYIKCSFDDSYSKFQTYRGPDAALQFVNMIESDIRTLYNQHFKHAKPLPKLTIEEQRKYDSATICWICEKTFLDGDVRVLDHCHWSGVMRGISHSTCNLQLQNPNFVPVFFHNLTGYDAHMFVKCLALENENTDVIATNKEKYVSFTKHISVDQIVENGVPKNVIWRIRFVDSF
;
A
#
# COMPACT_ATOMS: atom_id res chain seq x y z
N GLN A 1 -77.56 8.81 -19.42
CA GLN A 1 -77.65 7.46 -19.99
C GLN A 1 -76.29 6.81 -19.88
N GLU A 2 -76.34 5.52 -19.54
CA GLU A 2 -75.23 4.66 -19.16
C GLU A 2 -74.11 4.47 -20.20
N PRO A 3 -72.99 3.86 -19.77
CA PRO A 3 -71.65 3.88 -20.37
C PRO A 3 -71.31 2.56 -21.09
N ALA A 4 -70.11 2.45 -21.69
CA ALA A 4 -69.46 1.15 -21.84
C ALA A 4 -67.97 1.26 -22.20
N LEU A 5 -67.10 0.90 -21.25
CA LEU A 5 -66.06 -0.11 -21.48
C LEU A 5 -65.60 -0.66 -20.14
N LYS A 6 -66.33 -1.69 -19.70
CA LYS A 6 -66.01 -2.56 -18.57
C LYS A 6 -64.67 -3.26 -18.83
N LYS A 7 -63.62 -2.97 -18.05
CA LYS A 7 -62.59 -3.99 -17.73
C LYS A 7 -62.98 -4.64 -16.41
N LYS A 8 -63.32 -5.94 -16.52
CA LYS A 8 -63.62 -6.82 -15.38
C LYS A 8 -62.46 -6.79 -14.38
N VAL A 9 -62.67 -6.20 -13.21
CA VAL A 9 -61.84 -6.49 -12.03
C VAL A 9 -62.27 -7.87 -11.54
N LYS A 10 -61.43 -8.88 -11.78
CA LYS A 10 -61.51 -10.15 -11.06
C LYS A 10 -61.12 -9.86 -9.61
N ILE A 11 -62.10 -9.83 -8.71
CA ILE A 11 -61.86 -10.00 -7.28
C ILE A 11 -61.51 -11.47 -7.08
N THR A 12 -60.21 -11.76 -6.97
CA THR A 12 -59.75 -13.05 -6.43
C THR A 12 -59.43 -12.81 -4.97
N HIS A 13 -60.20 -13.42 -4.06
CA HIS A 13 -59.87 -13.51 -2.65
C HIS A 13 -58.45 -14.09 -2.51
N GLY A 14 -57.48 -13.21 -2.23
CA GLY A 14 -56.10 -13.61 -2.03
C GLY A 14 -55.96 -14.27 -0.67
N GLY A 15 -55.85 -15.60 -0.64
CA GLY A 15 -55.44 -16.29 0.58
C GLY A 15 -54.10 -15.72 1.07
N GLN A 16 -53.91 -15.67 2.39
CA GLN A 16 -52.61 -15.35 3.00
C GLN A 16 -51.93 -16.66 3.42
N ARG A 17 -50.64 -16.79 3.12
CA ARG A 17 -49.77 -17.86 3.62
C ARG A 17 -48.86 -17.32 4.71
N TYR A 18 -48.78 -18.02 5.83
CA TYR A 18 -47.82 -17.73 6.87
C TYR A 18 -46.41 -18.19 6.46
N CYS A 19 -45.40 -17.43 6.85
CA CYS A 19 -44.00 -17.76 6.61
C CYS A 19 -43.29 -18.03 7.93
N ASP A 20 -42.96 -19.29 8.21
CA ASP A 20 -42.34 -19.72 9.48
C ASP A 20 -40.93 -19.15 9.69
N THR A 21 -40.26 -18.73 8.61
CA THR A 21 -38.91 -18.14 8.65
C THR A 21 -38.92 -16.65 8.97
N CYS A 22 -40.00 -15.95 8.63
CA CYS A 22 -40.13 -14.49 8.82
C CYS A 22 -41.21 -14.11 9.84
N PHE A 23 -41.98 -15.08 10.33
CA PHE A 23 -43.10 -14.94 11.25
C PHE A 23 -44.18 -13.92 10.80
N GLU A 24 -44.39 -13.78 9.49
CA GLU A 24 -45.34 -12.82 8.89
C GLU A 24 -46.33 -13.53 7.95
N HIS A 25 -47.58 -13.05 7.91
CA HIS A 25 -48.60 -13.49 6.95
C HIS A 25 -48.48 -12.73 5.63
N ILE A 26 -48.33 -13.46 4.52
CA ILE A 26 -48.02 -12.88 3.21
C ILE A 26 -49.05 -13.37 2.20
N SER A 27 -49.51 -12.45 1.35
CA SER A 27 -50.37 -12.76 0.21
C SER A 27 -49.82 -13.94 -0.59
N THR A 28 -50.66 -14.94 -0.88
CA THR A 28 -50.25 -16.15 -1.60
C THR A 28 -49.66 -15.81 -2.99
N ARG A 29 -50.09 -14.69 -3.58
CA ARG A 29 -49.59 -14.19 -4.86
C ARG A 29 -48.15 -13.67 -4.77
N ASP A 30 -47.80 -13.09 -3.62
CA ASP A 30 -46.51 -12.45 -3.38
C ASP A 30 -45.55 -13.36 -2.59
N TYR A 31 -46.03 -14.53 -2.14
CA TYR A 31 -45.24 -15.48 -1.35
C TYR A 31 -43.96 -15.94 -2.08
N VAL A 32 -44.04 -16.23 -3.38
CA VAL A 32 -42.85 -16.61 -4.19
C VAL A 32 -41.88 -15.44 -4.35
N GLY A 33 -42.38 -14.21 -4.39
CA GLY A 33 -41.57 -12.99 -4.36
C GLY A 33 -40.90 -12.79 -3.00
N HIS A 34 -41.65 -13.00 -1.91
CA HIS A 34 -41.17 -12.95 -0.54
C HIS A 34 -40.01 -13.92 -0.29
N LEU A 35 -40.12 -15.19 -0.72
CA LEU A 35 -39.04 -16.19 -0.60
C LEU A 35 -37.72 -15.72 -1.26
N ARG A 36 -37.81 -14.81 -2.24
CA ARG A 36 -36.65 -14.27 -2.97
C ARG A 36 -36.09 -12.99 -2.37
N THR A 37 -36.81 -12.36 -1.44
CA THR A 37 -36.39 -11.12 -0.79
C THR A 37 -35.14 -11.33 0.06
N THR A 38 -34.33 -10.28 0.16
CA THR A 38 -33.12 -10.29 1.01
C THR A 38 -33.48 -10.50 2.48
N LYS A 39 -34.63 -9.99 2.94
CA LYS A 39 -35.15 -10.22 4.31
C LYS A 39 -35.40 -11.70 4.57
N HIS A 40 -36.12 -12.39 3.68
CA HIS A 40 -36.38 -13.83 3.82
C HIS A 40 -35.11 -14.67 3.71
N LYS A 41 -34.22 -14.36 2.76
CA LYS A 41 -32.93 -15.05 2.61
C LYS A 41 -32.03 -14.86 3.84
N ASN A 42 -31.98 -13.66 4.38
CA ASN A 42 -31.20 -13.39 5.59
C ASN A 42 -31.78 -14.14 6.80
N ASN A 43 -33.10 -14.15 6.96
CA ASN A 43 -33.77 -14.88 8.04
C ASN A 43 -33.66 -16.41 7.87
N SER A 44 -33.63 -16.92 6.63
CA SER A 44 -33.43 -18.36 6.34
C SER A 44 -32.01 -18.86 6.59
N LEU A 45 -31.05 -17.94 6.74
CA LEU A 45 -29.63 -18.22 7.02
C LEU A 45 -29.30 -18.08 8.52
N VAL A 46 -30.27 -17.72 9.36
CA VAL A 46 -30.09 -17.64 10.81
C VAL A 46 -30.06 -19.06 11.38
N PHE A 47 -28.88 -19.49 11.81
CA PHE A 47 -28.67 -20.76 12.49
C PHE A 47 -29.21 -20.66 13.93
N SER A 48 -30.38 -21.24 14.22
CA SER A 48 -30.92 -21.25 15.59
C SER A 48 -30.48 -22.51 16.33
N THR A 49 -29.30 -22.42 16.94
CA THR A 49 -28.90 -23.37 17.99
C THR A 49 -28.55 -22.56 19.24
N GLU A 50 -29.06 -22.96 20.41
CA GLU A 50 -28.81 -22.28 21.68
C GLU A 50 -27.30 -22.03 21.90
N GLY A 51 -26.92 -20.78 22.17
CA GLY A 51 -25.54 -20.39 22.42
C GLY A 51 -24.70 -20.04 21.18
N VAL A 52 -25.30 -19.92 19.98
CA VAL A 52 -24.59 -19.47 18.76
C VAL A 52 -25.24 -18.21 18.19
N ASP A 53 -24.50 -17.10 18.22
CA ASP A 53 -24.94 -15.81 17.68
C ASP A 53 -24.17 -15.46 16.40
N VAL A 54 -24.86 -14.90 15.40
CA VAL A 54 -24.21 -14.35 14.21
C VAL A 54 -23.77 -12.91 14.50
N VAL A 55 -22.46 -12.66 14.56
CA VAL A 55 -21.92 -11.34 14.94
C VAL A 55 -21.95 -10.38 13.76
N LYS A 56 -21.43 -10.82 12.60
CA LYS A 56 -21.34 -10.02 11.36
C LYS A 56 -21.42 -10.92 10.14
N SER A 57 -22.12 -10.43 9.11
CA SER A 57 -22.11 -10.99 7.77
C SER A 57 -21.71 -9.90 6.77
N ALA A 58 -20.73 -10.18 5.92
CA ALA A 58 -20.22 -9.24 4.92
C ALA A 58 -20.13 -9.89 3.53
N PHE A 59 -20.06 -9.05 2.49
CA PHE A 59 -19.90 -9.47 1.08
C PHE A 59 -20.97 -10.46 0.56
N LYS A 60 -22.27 -10.18 0.82
CA LYS A 60 -23.41 -11.08 0.49
C LYS A 60 -23.29 -12.44 1.21
N SER A 61 -22.92 -12.44 2.49
CA SER A 61 -22.73 -13.64 3.31
C SER A 61 -21.57 -14.56 2.87
N ARG A 62 -20.57 -14.00 2.18
CA ARG A 62 -19.32 -14.73 1.85
C ARG A 62 -18.32 -14.79 3.01
N ILE A 63 -18.50 -13.90 3.99
CA ILE A 63 -17.80 -13.87 5.27
C ILE A 63 -18.86 -13.85 6.34
N ILE A 64 -18.89 -14.88 7.19
CA ILE A 64 -19.80 -14.96 8.32
C ILE A 64 -18.99 -15.25 9.58
N SER A 65 -19.21 -14.42 10.60
CA SER A 65 -18.59 -14.54 11.92
C SER A 65 -19.62 -15.04 12.91
N TYR A 66 -19.34 -16.19 13.53
CA TYR A 66 -20.18 -16.77 14.57
C TYR A 66 -19.52 -16.63 15.93
N ARG A 67 -20.29 -16.16 16.93
CA ARG A 67 -19.92 -16.16 18.34
C ARG A 67 -20.61 -17.33 19.01
N ILE A 68 -19.82 -18.18 19.65
CA ILE A 68 -20.33 -19.35 20.34
C ILE A 68 -20.11 -19.12 21.83
N THR A 69 -21.20 -18.97 22.57
CA THR A 69 -21.20 -18.76 24.02
C THR A 69 -21.69 -20.04 24.69
N PRO A 70 -20.87 -20.69 25.54
CA PRO A 70 -21.35 -21.86 26.26
C PRO A 70 -22.35 -21.46 27.36
N ASN A 71 -23.25 -22.37 27.68
CA ASN A 71 -24.24 -22.19 28.76
C ASN A 71 -23.64 -22.28 30.18
N LYS A 72 -22.33 -22.54 30.32
CA LYS A 72 -21.60 -22.66 31.60
C LYS A 72 -20.24 -21.97 31.51
N GLN A 73 -19.76 -21.44 32.63
CA GLN A 73 -18.40 -20.89 32.74
C GLN A 73 -17.39 -22.03 32.92
N PHE A 74 -16.25 -21.92 32.23
CA PHE A 74 -15.18 -22.92 32.28
C PHE A 74 -13.86 -22.25 32.66
N ILE A 75 -13.16 -22.83 33.64
CA ILE A 75 -11.83 -22.40 34.06
C ILE A 75 -10.76 -23.20 33.29
N VAL A 76 -11.04 -24.48 33.02
CA VAL A 76 -10.12 -25.39 32.33
C VAL A 76 -10.41 -25.40 30.83
N LEU A 77 -9.39 -25.02 30.06
CA LEU A 77 -9.48 -24.82 28.62
C LEU A 77 -9.84 -26.08 27.80
N LYS A 78 -9.39 -27.24 28.26
CA LYS A 78 -9.66 -28.54 27.63
C LYS A 78 -11.13 -28.96 27.80
N GLU A 79 -11.77 -28.58 28.90
CA GLU A 79 -13.18 -28.89 29.14
C GLU A 79 -14.09 -27.97 28.34
N PHE A 80 -13.72 -26.69 28.27
CA PHE A 80 -14.35 -25.70 27.40
C PHE A 80 -14.37 -26.15 25.94
N THR A 81 -13.21 -26.52 25.38
CA THR A 81 -13.07 -26.94 23.97
C THR A 81 -13.88 -28.21 23.66
N ARG A 82 -13.85 -29.19 24.57
CA ARG A 82 -14.65 -30.41 24.41
C ARG A 82 -16.15 -30.13 24.39
N SER A 83 -16.63 -29.19 25.20
CA SER A 83 -18.06 -28.85 25.26
C SER A 83 -18.59 -28.18 23.99
N LEU A 84 -17.71 -27.50 23.23
CA LEU A 84 -18.09 -26.78 22.01
C LEU A 84 -17.85 -27.58 20.72
N THR A 85 -17.11 -28.68 20.79
CA THR A 85 -16.66 -29.45 19.62
C THR A 85 -17.82 -29.90 18.74
N ASP A 86 -18.90 -30.38 19.34
CA ASP A 86 -20.07 -30.89 18.60
C ASP A 86 -20.86 -29.76 17.93
N VAL A 87 -20.99 -28.61 18.61
CA VAL A 87 -21.67 -27.42 18.08
C VAL A 87 -20.89 -26.86 16.88
N ILE A 88 -19.56 -26.77 17.02
CA ILE A 88 -18.64 -26.32 15.98
C ILE A 88 -18.68 -27.29 14.78
N GLN A 89 -18.63 -28.60 15.01
CA GLN A 89 -18.72 -29.60 13.95
C GLN A 89 -20.01 -29.48 13.16
N LYS A 90 -21.14 -29.33 13.85
CA LYS A 90 -22.45 -29.18 13.22
C LYS A 90 -22.47 -27.91 12.35
N LEU A 91 -22.05 -26.78 12.92
CA LEU A 91 -22.02 -25.49 12.24
C LEU A 91 -21.10 -25.50 11.01
N VAL A 92 -19.89 -26.04 11.13
CA VAL A 92 -18.95 -26.17 10.01
C VAL A 92 -19.49 -27.11 8.93
N ARG A 93 -20.08 -28.26 9.29
CA ARG A 93 -20.67 -29.19 8.30
C ARG A 93 -21.81 -28.56 7.51
N GLU A 94 -22.70 -27.84 8.18
CA GLU A 94 -23.82 -27.16 7.51
C GLU A 94 -23.32 -26.05 6.58
N GLN A 95 -22.32 -25.27 7.01
CA GLN A 95 -21.70 -24.25 6.15
C GLN A 95 -20.89 -24.85 4.99
N ILE A 96 -20.23 -26.01 5.18
CA ILE A 96 -19.59 -26.76 4.09
C ILE A 96 -20.64 -27.25 3.09
N GLY A 97 -21.81 -27.71 3.57
CA GLY A 97 -22.92 -28.13 2.72
C GLY A 97 -23.47 -27.00 1.84
N ILE A 98 -23.45 -25.76 2.35
CA ILE A 98 -23.93 -24.58 1.61
C ILE A 98 -22.85 -24.02 0.67
N MET A 99 -21.58 -24.00 1.09
CA MET A 99 -20.52 -23.24 0.41
C MET A 99 -19.44 -24.11 -0.27
N GLY A 100 -19.43 -25.42 -0.03
CA GLY A 100 -18.51 -26.41 -0.61
C GLY A 100 -17.10 -26.43 0.00
N SER A 101 -16.44 -25.27 0.08
CA SER A 101 -15.09 -25.11 0.63
C SER A 101 -14.96 -23.88 1.51
N LEU A 102 -14.40 -24.08 2.71
CA LEU A 102 -14.30 -23.07 3.75
C LEU A 102 -12.84 -22.85 4.15
N LYS A 103 -12.51 -21.63 4.53
CA LYS A 103 -11.31 -21.24 5.25
C LYS A 103 -11.75 -20.69 6.59
N VAL A 104 -11.38 -21.39 7.62
CA VAL A 104 -11.88 -21.21 8.96
C VAL A 104 -10.76 -20.66 9.83
N ASN A 105 -11.04 -19.62 10.60
CA ASN A 105 -10.20 -19.20 11.71
C ASN A 105 -11.06 -19.05 12.98
N CYS A 106 -10.37 -19.02 14.11
CA CYS A 106 -10.98 -19.03 15.43
C CYS A 106 -10.28 -18.05 16.36
N GLU A 107 -11.03 -17.19 17.04
CA GLU A 107 -10.51 -16.26 18.06
C GLU A 107 -11.17 -16.45 19.44
N LEU A 108 -10.44 -16.79 20.50
CA LEU A 108 -11.03 -16.78 21.86
C LEU A 108 -10.79 -15.50 22.58
N PHE A 109 -11.81 -15.14 23.34
CA PHE A 109 -11.77 -14.16 24.40
C PHE A 109 -11.72 -14.84 25.79
N GLY A 110 -10.64 -14.62 26.53
CA GLY A 110 -10.50 -15.07 27.92
C GLY A 110 -10.46 -13.87 28.86
N HIS A 111 -11.17 -13.95 29.98
CA HIS A 111 -11.13 -12.92 31.02
C HIS A 111 -10.06 -13.28 32.06
N PHE A 112 -9.02 -12.45 32.18
CA PHE A 112 -7.89 -12.65 33.08
C PHE A 112 -7.93 -11.63 34.21
N ILE A 113 -7.69 -12.07 35.44
CA ILE A 113 -7.57 -11.20 36.60
C ILE A 113 -6.08 -10.90 36.81
N LEU A 114 -5.69 -9.63 36.73
CA LEU A 114 -4.32 -9.21 36.99
C LEU A 114 -4.13 -8.99 38.50
N GLU A 115 -3.41 -9.89 39.16
CA GLU A 115 -3.20 -9.88 40.63
C GLU A 115 -2.63 -8.55 41.17
N ALA A 116 -1.92 -7.78 40.34
CA ALA A 116 -1.32 -6.51 40.75
C ALA A 116 -2.29 -5.30 40.77
N LYS A 117 -3.52 -5.42 40.25
CA LYS A 117 -4.42 -4.25 40.03
C LYS A 117 -5.89 -4.45 40.37
N GLU A 118 -6.30 -5.60 40.92
CA GLU A 118 -7.71 -5.97 41.21
C GLU A 118 -8.69 -5.68 40.04
N ARG A 119 -8.21 -5.69 38.79
CA ARG A 119 -9.02 -5.46 37.59
C ARG A 119 -8.88 -6.63 36.63
N GLY A 120 -10.03 -7.05 36.09
CA GLY A 120 -10.12 -8.03 35.03
C GLY A 120 -9.93 -7.39 33.65
N ASP A 121 -9.22 -8.08 32.77
CA ASP A 121 -9.01 -7.67 31.38
C ASP A 121 -9.33 -8.84 30.44
N VAL A 122 -9.93 -8.55 29.28
CA VAL A 122 -10.30 -9.57 28.28
C VAL A 122 -9.22 -9.60 27.21
N LYS A 123 -8.52 -10.74 27.11
CA LYS A 123 -7.50 -10.95 26.08
C LYS A 123 -8.01 -11.87 25.00
N SER A 124 -7.66 -11.57 23.75
CA SER A 124 -7.99 -12.40 22.60
C SER A 124 -6.80 -13.16 22.02
N PHE A 125 -7.05 -14.37 21.52
CA PHE A 125 -6.04 -15.23 20.92
C PHE A 125 -6.57 -15.86 19.64
N ASN A 126 -5.90 -15.61 18.50
CA ASN A 126 -6.36 -16.01 17.18
C ASN A 126 -5.55 -17.20 16.63
N THR A 127 -6.23 -18.10 15.93
CA THR A 127 -5.63 -19.27 15.26
C THR A 127 -5.28 -18.96 13.80
N ARG A 128 -4.34 -19.73 13.24
CA ARG A 128 -4.02 -19.64 11.81
C ARG A 128 -5.20 -20.13 10.98
N ASN A 129 -5.42 -19.51 9.82
CA ASN A 129 -6.45 -19.94 8.89
C ASN A 129 -6.22 -21.39 8.43
N GLN A 130 -7.25 -22.23 8.51
CA GLN A 130 -7.23 -23.60 8.04
C GLN A 130 -8.28 -23.83 6.95
N ILE A 131 -7.92 -24.54 5.89
CA ILE A 131 -8.80 -24.80 4.75
C ILE A 131 -9.50 -26.15 4.98
N LEU A 132 -10.83 -26.17 4.90
CA LEU A 132 -11.68 -27.34 5.09
C LEU A 132 -12.54 -27.56 3.84
N THR A 133 -12.62 -28.82 3.41
CA THR A 133 -13.40 -29.27 2.26
C THR A 133 -14.28 -30.46 2.65
N VAL A 134 -15.22 -30.85 1.78
CA VAL A 134 -16.12 -32.01 1.98
C VAL A 134 -15.37 -33.32 2.27
N SER A 135 -14.14 -33.48 1.77
CA SER A 135 -13.30 -34.66 1.96
C SER A 135 -12.35 -34.59 3.18
N SER A 136 -12.39 -33.50 3.94
CA SER A 136 -11.51 -33.31 5.10
C SER A 136 -12.02 -34.11 6.31
N ASP A 137 -11.13 -34.87 6.97
CA ASP A 137 -11.47 -35.50 8.25
C ASP A 137 -11.56 -34.43 9.34
N LEU A 138 -12.80 -34.03 9.65
CA LEU A 138 -13.08 -33.02 10.65
C LEU A 138 -12.56 -33.43 12.03
N ARG A 139 -12.53 -34.73 12.39
CA ARG A 139 -12.07 -35.16 13.73
C ARG A 139 -10.57 -34.93 13.91
N TRP A 140 -9.77 -35.19 12.88
CA TRP A 140 -8.33 -34.89 12.85
C TRP A 140 -8.09 -33.37 12.80
N ALA A 141 -8.82 -32.65 11.95
CA ALA A 141 -8.65 -31.20 11.81
C ALA A 141 -8.93 -30.44 13.11
N LEU A 142 -9.87 -30.94 13.93
CA LEU A 142 -10.33 -30.36 15.19
C LEU A 142 -9.45 -30.70 16.42
N GLN A 143 -8.55 -31.68 16.32
CA GLN A 143 -7.73 -32.14 17.45
C GLN A 143 -6.73 -31.09 17.97
N GLN A 144 -6.50 -30.01 17.23
CA GLN A 144 -5.58 -28.92 17.61
C GLN A 144 -6.27 -27.60 17.95
N TRP A 145 -7.60 -27.55 18.04
CA TRP A 145 -8.31 -26.29 18.22
C TRP A 145 -8.49 -25.95 19.69
N LEU A 146 -7.89 -24.84 20.10
CA LEU A 146 -8.28 -24.09 21.27
C LEU A 146 -9.13 -22.92 20.74
N TYR A 147 -10.45 -23.00 21.00
CA TYR A 147 -11.46 -21.95 21.21
C TYR A 147 -11.75 -20.84 20.15
N ILE A 148 -12.98 -20.27 20.13
CA ILE A 148 -13.57 -19.78 18.86
C ILE A 148 -14.55 -18.57 18.91
N GLU A 149 -14.21 -17.53 18.15
CA GLU A 149 -15.07 -16.78 17.22
C GLU A 149 -14.75 -17.33 15.82
N LEU A 150 -15.70 -18.04 15.21
CA LEU A 150 -15.50 -18.80 13.98
C LEU A 150 -15.68 -17.85 12.80
N ASN A 151 -14.60 -17.39 12.17
CA ASN A 151 -14.74 -16.73 10.88
C ASN A 151 -14.58 -17.75 9.76
N ILE A 152 -15.70 -18.00 9.11
CA ILE A 152 -15.79 -18.89 7.98
C ILE A 152 -15.72 -18.01 6.72
N ASN A 153 -14.59 -18.10 6.03
CA ASN A 153 -14.32 -17.46 4.75
C ASN A 153 -14.50 -18.47 3.62
N ARG A 154 -15.14 -18.12 2.52
CA ARG A 154 -15.08 -18.97 1.31
C ARG A 154 -13.63 -19.01 0.79
N TYR A 155 -13.05 -20.20 0.66
CA TYR A 155 -11.70 -20.37 0.08
C TYR A 155 -11.77 -21.09 -1.26
N ASN A 156 -11.29 -20.42 -2.29
CA ASN A 156 -11.28 -20.92 -3.65
C ASN A 156 -9.83 -20.98 -4.15
N PRO A 157 -9.17 -22.14 -4.15
CA PRO A 157 -7.91 -22.29 -4.86
C PRO A 157 -8.17 -22.18 -6.36
N LEU A 158 -7.48 -21.24 -7.00
CA LEU A 158 -7.60 -20.90 -8.43
C LEU A 158 -7.50 -22.14 -9.32
N ARG A 159 -8.60 -22.52 -9.97
CA ARG A 159 -8.65 -23.55 -11.01
C ARG A 159 -9.29 -22.93 -12.26
N ALA A 160 -8.54 -22.81 -13.35
CA ALA A 160 -9.16 -22.55 -14.66
C ALA A 160 -9.82 -23.85 -15.13
N SER A 161 -10.97 -23.84 -15.79
CA SER A 161 -11.52 -25.14 -16.19
C SER A 161 -12.39 -25.21 -17.43
N SER A 162 -13.14 -24.16 -17.75
CA SER A 162 -14.06 -24.19 -18.89
C SER A 162 -14.42 -22.79 -19.35
N PHE A 163 -14.95 -22.67 -20.57
CA PHE A 163 -15.43 -21.41 -21.14
C PHE A 163 -16.28 -20.60 -20.14
N ILE A 164 -15.88 -19.35 -19.91
CA ILE A 164 -16.67 -18.36 -19.17
C ILE A 164 -17.10 -17.28 -20.16
N PRO A 165 -18.41 -17.00 -20.30
CA PRO A 165 -18.86 -15.93 -21.19
C PRO A 165 -18.32 -14.58 -20.69
N THR A 166 -17.78 -13.77 -21.60
CA THR A 166 -17.40 -12.40 -21.27
C THR A 166 -18.66 -11.61 -20.91
N PRO A 167 -18.63 -10.76 -19.86
CA PRO A 167 -19.74 -9.88 -19.54
C PRO A 167 -20.16 -9.05 -20.76
N SER A 168 -21.47 -8.80 -20.90
CA SER A 168 -22.03 -8.11 -22.07
C SER A 168 -21.39 -6.74 -22.33
N PHE A 169 -20.90 -6.07 -21.27
CA PHE A 169 -20.13 -4.84 -21.38
C PHE A 169 -18.82 -4.98 -22.17
N ILE A 170 -18.11 -6.10 -22.01
CA ILE A 170 -16.84 -6.39 -22.69
C ILE A 170 -17.11 -6.94 -24.09
N SER A 171 -18.04 -7.88 -24.20
CA SER A 171 -18.42 -8.50 -25.47
C SER A 171 -18.85 -7.46 -26.53
N ARG A 172 -19.64 -6.45 -26.13
CA ARG A 172 -20.09 -5.37 -27.04
C ARG A 172 -18.96 -4.49 -27.56
N LYS A 173 -17.86 -4.33 -26.82
CA LYS A 173 -16.70 -3.55 -27.27
C LYS A 173 -15.94 -4.25 -28.40
N ARG A 174 -16.22 -5.54 -28.63
CA ARG A 174 -15.51 -6.40 -29.60
C ARG A 174 -13.99 -6.34 -29.41
N ALA A 175 -13.50 -6.05 -28.21
CA ALA A 175 -12.07 -5.83 -27.93
C ALA A 175 -11.33 -7.11 -27.49
N THR A 176 -12.08 -8.19 -27.28
CA THR A 176 -11.57 -9.50 -26.85
C THR A 176 -12.11 -10.62 -27.75
N ILE A 177 -11.31 -11.65 -28.03
CA ILE A 177 -11.78 -12.89 -28.63
C ILE A 177 -11.83 -13.95 -27.54
N ASN A 178 -13.01 -14.53 -27.35
CA ASN A 178 -13.25 -15.52 -26.32
C ASN A 178 -13.63 -16.85 -26.98
N VAL A 179 -12.66 -17.75 -27.10
CA VAL A 179 -12.82 -19.06 -27.73
C VAL A 179 -13.61 -19.98 -26.79
N ARG A 180 -14.66 -20.61 -27.34
CA ARG A 180 -15.56 -21.52 -26.63
C ARG A 180 -14.97 -22.92 -26.56
N ASN A 181 -14.09 -23.16 -25.61
CA ASN A 181 -13.48 -24.46 -25.39
C ASN A 181 -14.28 -25.30 -24.38
N ASN A 182 -14.33 -26.61 -24.62
CA ASN A 182 -14.94 -27.61 -23.72
C ASN A 182 -13.90 -28.36 -22.87
N ASP A 183 -12.62 -28.03 -23.03
CA ASP A 183 -11.48 -28.64 -22.34
C ASP A 183 -10.90 -27.70 -21.25
N PHE A 184 -9.86 -28.16 -20.55
CA PHE A 184 -9.16 -27.37 -19.53
C PHE A 184 -8.07 -26.44 -20.11
N ALA A 185 -8.01 -26.28 -21.45
CA ALA A 185 -6.90 -25.65 -22.16
C ALA A 185 -7.23 -24.23 -22.69
N CYS A 186 -8.09 -23.49 -22.00
CA CYS A 186 -8.49 -22.14 -22.40
C CYS A 186 -7.31 -21.17 -22.61
N PHE A 187 -6.22 -21.35 -21.86
CA PHE A 187 -4.97 -20.61 -22.06
C PHE A 187 -4.36 -20.85 -23.45
N GLY A 188 -4.27 -22.11 -23.88
CA GLY A 188 -3.76 -22.47 -25.21
C GLY A 188 -4.65 -21.94 -26.34
N TRP A 189 -5.97 -22.08 -26.20
CA TRP A 189 -6.92 -21.54 -27.16
C TRP A 189 -6.91 -20.01 -27.25
N ALA A 190 -6.71 -19.32 -26.12
CA ALA A 190 -6.56 -17.87 -26.13
C ALA A 190 -5.29 -17.44 -26.89
N LEU A 191 -4.17 -18.14 -26.71
CA LEU A 191 -2.93 -17.89 -27.48
C LEU A 191 -3.10 -18.19 -28.97
N MET A 192 -3.75 -19.30 -29.32
CA MET A 192 -4.07 -19.64 -30.71
C MET A 192 -4.89 -18.56 -31.38
N SER A 193 -5.89 -18.00 -30.68
CA SER A 193 -6.70 -16.92 -31.23
C SER A 193 -5.92 -15.63 -31.53
N ALA A 194 -4.78 -15.42 -30.85
CA ALA A 194 -3.92 -14.26 -31.04
C ALA A 194 -2.90 -14.43 -32.17
N ILE A 195 -2.53 -15.67 -32.51
CA ILE A 195 -1.38 -15.99 -33.37
C ILE A 195 -1.82 -16.63 -34.69
N ASP A 196 -2.82 -17.51 -34.66
CA ASP A 196 -3.27 -18.23 -35.83
C ASP A 196 -4.46 -17.53 -36.48
N THR A 197 -4.51 -17.55 -37.82
CA THR A 197 -5.61 -16.92 -38.56
C THR A 197 -6.80 -17.87 -38.57
N PRO A 198 -7.99 -17.45 -38.11
CA PRO A 198 -9.13 -18.34 -38.02
C PRO A 198 -9.62 -18.74 -39.42
N THR A 199 -9.80 -20.04 -39.65
CA THR A 199 -10.41 -20.58 -40.89
C THR A 199 -11.95 -20.50 -40.89
N GLY A 200 -12.53 -20.22 -39.72
CA GLY A 200 -13.97 -20.11 -39.48
C GLY A 200 -14.31 -19.06 -38.41
N PRO A 201 -15.43 -19.21 -37.66
CA PRO A 201 -15.80 -18.28 -36.61
C PRO A 201 -14.72 -18.16 -35.50
N PRO A 202 -14.15 -16.96 -35.24
CA PRO A 202 -13.03 -16.79 -34.30
C PRO A 202 -13.29 -17.22 -32.85
N CYS A 203 -14.55 -17.42 -32.46
CA CYS A 203 -14.92 -17.87 -31.12
C CYS A 203 -14.97 -19.40 -31.00
N GLN A 204 -14.61 -20.15 -32.05
CA GLN A 204 -14.68 -21.62 -32.10
C GLN A 204 -13.28 -22.24 -32.13
N PRO A 205 -12.98 -23.24 -31.29
CA PRO A 205 -11.71 -23.97 -31.32
C PRO A 205 -11.38 -24.55 -32.70
N GLU A 206 -12.38 -25.05 -33.42
CA GLU A 206 -12.24 -25.70 -34.74
C GLU A 206 -11.73 -24.75 -35.83
N SER A 207 -11.78 -23.43 -35.57
CA SER A 207 -11.25 -22.42 -36.49
C SER A 207 -9.72 -22.29 -36.43
N TYR A 208 -9.08 -22.95 -35.47
CA TYR A 208 -7.64 -22.84 -35.22
C TYR A 208 -6.99 -24.22 -35.22
N ARG A 209 -5.68 -24.27 -35.50
CA ARG A 209 -4.88 -25.48 -35.27
C ARG A 209 -4.86 -25.86 -33.79
N HIS A 210 -4.52 -27.11 -33.49
CA HIS A 210 -4.44 -27.53 -32.10
C HIS A 210 -3.26 -26.82 -31.40
N TYR A 211 -3.49 -26.26 -30.20
CA TYR A 211 -2.50 -25.43 -29.50
C TYR A 211 -1.17 -26.15 -29.22
N SER A 212 -1.17 -27.48 -29.12
CA SER A 212 0.03 -28.29 -28.91
C SER A 212 0.96 -28.37 -30.13
N GLU A 213 0.50 -27.97 -31.31
CA GLU A 213 1.34 -27.97 -32.53
C GLU A 213 2.30 -26.79 -32.57
N LEU A 214 1.95 -25.67 -31.92
CA LEU A 214 2.71 -24.41 -31.98
C LEU A 214 3.39 -24.05 -30.65
N PHE A 215 2.87 -24.52 -29.52
CA PHE A 215 3.39 -24.17 -28.21
C PHE A 215 3.90 -25.38 -27.43
N ASN A 216 5.05 -25.20 -26.80
CA ASN A 216 5.61 -26.17 -25.87
C ASN A 216 5.05 -25.94 -24.45
N PHE A 217 4.34 -26.93 -23.92
CA PHE A 217 3.78 -26.95 -22.56
C PHE A 217 4.56 -27.86 -21.59
N ASP A 218 5.80 -28.23 -21.90
CA ASP A 218 6.62 -29.13 -21.10
C ASP A 218 6.76 -28.65 -19.65
N GLY A 219 6.32 -29.51 -18.72
CA GLY A 219 6.35 -29.24 -17.30
C GLY A 219 5.33 -28.18 -16.83
N ILE A 220 4.26 -27.95 -17.59
CA ILE A 220 3.11 -27.11 -17.23
C ILE A 220 1.85 -27.98 -17.22
N THR A 221 1.13 -27.97 -16.10
CA THR A 221 -0.13 -28.70 -15.97
C THR A 221 -1.31 -27.82 -16.35
N PHE A 222 -2.23 -28.33 -17.15
CA PHE A 222 -3.52 -27.68 -17.36
C PHE A 222 -4.47 -27.95 -16.18
N PRO A 223 -5.28 -26.96 -15.77
CA PRO A 223 -5.31 -25.57 -16.22
C PRO A 223 -4.07 -24.75 -15.86
N VAL A 224 -3.59 -23.93 -16.81
CA VAL A 224 -2.43 -23.06 -16.60
C VAL A 224 -2.76 -22.01 -15.54
N LYS A 225 -1.94 -21.94 -14.49
CA LYS A 225 -2.01 -20.94 -13.43
C LYS A 225 -1.09 -19.75 -13.74
N LEU A 226 -1.33 -18.59 -13.11
CA LEU A 226 -0.57 -17.35 -13.33
C LEU A 226 0.94 -17.48 -13.02
N ASP A 227 1.31 -18.31 -12.03
CA ASP A 227 2.69 -18.61 -11.65
C ASP A 227 3.42 -19.47 -12.70
N ALA A 228 2.71 -20.34 -13.42
CA ALA A 228 3.26 -21.17 -14.48
C ALA A 228 3.54 -20.42 -15.79
N ILE A 229 3.01 -19.20 -15.97
CA ILE A 229 3.17 -18.41 -17.20
C ILE A 229 4.63 -18.01 -17.42
N ALA A 230 5.38 -17.69 -16.36
CA ALA A 230 6.80 -17.34 -16.49
C ALA A 230 7.61 -18.50 -17.11
N LYS A 231 7.33 -19.74 -16.67
CA LYS A 231 7.94 -20.95 -17.25
C LYS A 231 7.50 -21.18 -18.71
N PHE A 232 6.25 -20.85 -19.04
CA PHE A 232 5.76 -20.93 -20.42
C PHE A 232 6.51 -19.96 -21.35
N GLU A 233 6.74 -18.73 -20.90
CA GLU A 233 7.51 -17.72 -21.66
C GLU A 233 8.98 -18.13 -21.84
N GLU A 234 9.57 -18.90 -20.93
CA GLU A 234 10.92 -19.44 -21.09
C GLU A 234 10.97 -20.53 -22.18
N ASN A 235 9.94 -21.37 -22.25
CA ASN A 235 9.86 -22.48 -23.20
C ASN A 235 9.41 -22.07 -24.62
N ASN A 236 8.89 -20.84 -24.80
CA ASN A 236 8.30 -20.39 -26.06
C ASN A 236 8.81 -19.00 -26.47
N PRO A 237 8.97 -18.70 -27.78
CA PRO A 237 9.48 -17.42 -28.27
C PRO A 237 8.42 -16.29 -28.26
N LEU A 238 7.57 -16.24 -27.23
CA LEU A 238 6.55 -15.20 -27.06
C LEU A 238 6.53 -14.65 -25.64
N SER A 239 5.89 -13.50 -25.45
CA SER A 239 5.71 -12.85 -24.14
C SER A 239 4.24 -12.54 -23.89
N ILE A 240 3.81 -12.60 -22.62
CA ILE A 240 2.41 -12.55 -22.22
C ILE A 240 2.22 -11.54 -21.11
N ASN A 241 1.19 -10.70 -21.22
CA ASN A 241 0.62 -10.00 -20.08
C ASN A 241 -0.79 -10.52 -19.81
N VAL A 242 -1.17 -10.60 -18.53
CA VAL A 242 -2.51 -11.02 -18.12
C VAL A 242 -3.15 -9.93 -17.27
N TYR A 243 -4.36 -9.51 -17.64
CA TYR A 243 -5.17 -8.55 -16.91
C TYR A 243 -6.40 -9.24 -16.32
N GLY A 244 -6.87 -8.78 -15.17
CA GLY A 244 -8.09 -9.27 -14.51
C GLY A 244 -9.29 -8.38 -14.74
N LEU A 245 -10.45 -8.85 -14.28
CA LEU A 245 -11.71 -8.11 -14.32
C LEU A 245 -12.35 -8.09 -12.94
N GLU A 246 -12.65 -6.89 -12.44
CA GLU A 246 -13.36 -6.68 -11.18
C GLU A 246 -14.73 -6.05 -11.41
N GLU A 247 -15.70 -6.45 -10.59
CA GLU A 247 -17.04 -5.85 -10.53
C GLU A 247 -17.03 -4.67 -9.55
N ASP A 248 -17.31 -3.48 -10.06
CA ASP A 248 -17.53 -2.27 -9.26
C ASP A 248 -19.04 -1.93 -9.24
N THR A 249 -19.57 -1.70 -8.04
CA THR A 249 -20.99 -1.38 -7.85
C THR A 249 -21.11 0.12 -7.60
N GLN A 250 -21.64 0.87 -8.56
CA GLN A 250 -21.93 2.28 -8.34
C GLN A 250 -23.15 2.47 -7.42
N LYS A 251 -23.23 3.65 -6.79
CA LYS A 251 -24.28 4.06 -5.83
C LYS A 251 -25.71 3.94 -6.37
N ASP A 252 -25.92 3.80 -7.68
CA ASP A 252 -27.23 3.67 -8.34
C ASP A 252 -27.62 2.23 -8.72
N GLY A 253 -26.90 1.20 -8.25
CA GLY A 253 -27.24 -0.21 -8.51
C GLY A 253 -26.88 -0.73 -9.91
N LYS A 254 -26.16 0.05 -10.72
CA LYS A 254 -25.57 -0.41 -11.99
C LYS A 254 -24.21 -1.06 -11.74
N VAL A 255 -24.04 -2.30 -12.23
CA VAL A 255 -22.77 -3.02 -12.21
C VAL A 255 -21.88 -2.49 -13.34
N VAL A 256 -20.70 -1.97 -12.99
CA VAL A 256 -19.67 -1.54 -13.92
C VAL A 256 -18.47 -2.48 -13.75
N TYR A 257 -17.89 -2.93 -14.86
CA TYR A 257 -16.70 -3.78 -14.80
C TYR A 257 -15.44 -2.94 -15.01
N LYS A 258 -14.47 -3.09 -14.12
CA LYS A 258 -13.15 -2.43 -14.20
C LYS A 258 -12.08 -3.46 -14.55
N ILE A 259 -11.17 -3.09 -15.44
CA ILE A 259 -10.00 -3.93 -15.72
C ILE A 259 -8.95 -3.62 -14.68
N VAL A 260 -8.41 -4.68 -14.10
CA VAL A 260 -7.40 -4.63 -13.06
C VAL A 260 -6.18 -5.41 -13.50
N GLY A 261 -5.02 -5.10 -12.93
CA GLY A 261 -3.77 -5.77 -13.27
C GLY A 261 -2.67 -4.80 -13.66
N PRO A 262 -1.58 -5.31 -14.29
CA PRO A 262 -1.41 -6.69 -14.73
C PRO A 262 -1.34 -7.71 -13.57
N LEU A 263 -2.08 -8.82 -13.70
CA LEU A 263 -1.99 -9.99 -12.82
C LEU A 263 -0.74 -10.83 -13.10
N HIS A 264 -0.26 -10.79 -14.34
CA HIS A 264 1.03 -11.29 -14.77
C HIS A 264 1.60 -10.29 -15.77
N TYR A 265 2.85 -9.88 -15.58
CA TYR A 265 3.54 -8.93 -16.45
C TYR A 265 4.88 -9.52 -16.87
N THR A 266 5.11 -9.56 -18.18
CA THR A 266 6.33 -10.15 -18.74
C THR A 266 7.57 -9.34 -18.34
N LYS A 267 8.67 -10.04 -18.04
CA LYS A 267 9.95 -9.38 -17.72
C LYS A 267 10.66 -8.82 -18.96
N GLN A 268 10.41 -9.43 -20.12
CA GLN A 268 11.03 -9.08 -21.39
C GLN A 268 10.00 -9.17 -22.51
N LYS A 269 9.61 -8.02 -23.05
CA LYS A 269 8.69 -7.97 -24.20
C LYS A 269 9.41 -8.49 -25.44
N LYS A 270 8.94 -9.63 -25.94
CA LYS A 270 9.43 -10.26 -27.19
C LYS A 270 8.70 -9.67 -28.39
N THR A 271 9.19 -9.98 -29.60
CA THR A 271 8.58 -9.56 -30.87
C THR A 271 7.11 -9.99 -30.96
N LEU A 272 6.82 -11.23 -30.54
CA LEU A 272 5.46 -11.73 -30.38
C LEU A 272 5.01 -11.49 -28.93
N HIS A 273 4.09 -10.55 -28.75
CA HIS A 273 3.56 -10.15 -27.45
C HIS A 273 2.03 -10.27 -27.43
N VAL A 274 1.49 -10.99 -26.43
CA VAL A 274 0.07 -11.29 -26.33
C VAL A 274 -0.49 -10.75 -25.01
N ASN A 275 -1.54 -9.93 -25.10
CA ASN A 275 -2.30 -9.46 -23.95
C ASN A 275 -3.52 -10.38 -23.74
N LEU A 276 -3.65 -10.96 -22.56
CA LEU A 276 -4.76 -11.85 -22.18
C LEU A 276 -5.62 -11.21 -21.09
N LEU A 277 -6.91 -11.49 -21.11
CA LEU A 277 -7.87 -11.17 -20.07
C LEU A 277 -8.23 -12.44 -19.31
N TYR A 278 -8.12 -12.38 -17.99
CA TYR A 278 -8.44 -13.45 -17.05
C TYR A 278 -9.80 -13.19 -16.42
N LEU A 279 -10.75 -14.07 -16.71
CA LEU A 279 -12.11 -14.03 -16.20
C LEU A 279 -12.24 -15.03 -15.04
N THR A 280 -12.98 -14.66 -14.01
CA THR A 280 -13.30 -15.53 -12.88
C THR A 280 -14.81 -15.61 -12.70
N SER A 281 -15.35 -16.83 -12.64
CA SER A 281 -16.75 -17.08 -12.31
C SER A 281 -16.98 -17.06 -10.79
N VAL A 282 -18.22 -16.83 -10.39
CA VAL A 282 -18.70 -16.90 -8.99
C VAL A 282 -18.47 -18.29 -8.37
N ASP A 283 -18.37 -19.31 -9.21
CA ASP A 283 -18.14 -20.71 -8.84
C ASP A 283 -16.65 -21.08 -8.70
N GLY A 284 -15.73 -20.14 -9.00
CA GLY A 284 -14.29 -20.35 -8.85
C GLY A 284 -13.56 -20.85 -10.08
N ASN A 285 -14.29 -21.14 -11.16
CA ASN A 285 -13.68 -21.40 -12.46
C ASN A 285 -13.05 -20.12 -13.02
N SER A 286 -11.91 -20.25 -13.66
CA SER A 286 -11.30 -19.16 -14.43
C SER A 286 -11.12 -19.50 -15.91
N HIS A 287 -10.97 -18.46 -16.71
CA HIS A 287 -10.90 -18.55 -18.17
C HIS A 287 -10.02 -17.46 -18.76
N TYR A 288 -9.19 -17.81 -19.73
CA TYR A 288 -8.37 -16.86 -20.48
C TYR A 288 -9.06 -16.50 -21.80
N CYS A 289 -9.07 -15.22 -22.15
CA CYS A 289 -9.46 -14.76 -23.47
C CYS A 289 -8.44 -13.75 -24.02
N TRP A 290 -8.31 -13.68 -25.33
CA TRP A 290 -7.35 -12.80 -25.97
C TRP A 290 -7.88 -11.37 -26.02
N ILE A 291 -7.03 -10.39 -25.64
CA ILE A 291 -7.28 -8.96 -25.83
C ILE A 291 -6.66 -8.56 -27.17
N GLN A 292 -7.51 -8.42 -28.19
CA GLN A 292 -7.08 -7.97 -29.52
C GLN A 292 -6.85 -6.45 -29.58
N ASP A 293 -7.53 -5.67 -28.73
CA ASP A 293 -7.42 -4.21 -28.71
C ASP A 293 -7.60 -3.65 -27.30
N MET A 294 -6.48 -3.36 -26.63
CA MET A 294 -6.47 -2.89 -25.25
C MET A 294 -7.09 -1.49 -25.11
N SER A 295 -6.83 -0.60 -26.08
CA SER A 295 -7.37 0.75 -26.11
C SER A 295 -8.89 0.77 -26.22
N ARG A 296 -9.46 -0.05 -27.11
CA ARG A 296 -10.91 -0.22 -27.25
C ARG A 296 -11.53 -0.84 -25.99
N LEU A 297 -10.78 -1.69 -25.31
CA LEU A 297 -11.25 -2.34 -24.09
C LEU A 297 -11.36 -1.36 -22.90
N ILE A 298 -10.43 -0.41 -22.78
CA ILE A 298 -10.30 0.49 -21.61
C ILE A 298 -10.82 1.91 -21.84
N SER A 299 -10.91 2.40 -23.09
CA SER A 299 -11.25 3.81 -23.41
C SER A 299 -12.42 4.40 -22.62
N MET A 300 -13.53 3.67 -22.51
CA MET A 300 -14.73 4.11 -21.76
C MET A 300 -14.55 4.18 -20.24
N GLN A 301 -13.53 3.53 -19.67
CA GLN A 301 -13.22 3.62 -18.23
C GLN A 301 -12.41 4.88 -17.92
N VAL A 302 -11.71 5.43 -18.91
CA VAL A 302 -10.70 6.46 -18.73
C VAL A 302 -11.15 7.81 -19.29
N SER A 303 -11.85 7.81 -20.42
CA SER A 303 -12.27 9.03 -21.10
C SER A 303 -13.73 8.95 -21.56
N LYS A 304 -14.41 10.09 -21.50
CA LYS A 304 -15.74 10.28 -22.10
C LYS A 304 -15.65 10.67 -23.58
N HIS A 305 -14.45 10.97 -24.08
CA HIS A 305 -14.20 11.35 -25.46
C HIS A 305 -14.07 10.10 -26.36
N LYS A 306 -14.47 10.22 -27.63
CA LYS A 306 -14.50 9.11 -28.60
C LYS A 306 -13.17 8.91 -29.35
N GLU A 307 -12.13 9.63 -28.96
CA GLU A 307 -10.83 9.58 -29.62
C GLU A 307 -10.05 8.30 -29.24
N ALA A 308 -9.18 7.86 -30.15
CA ALA A 308 -8.29 6.74 -29.87
C ALA A 308 -7.29 7.11 -28.77
N ILE A 309 -7.14 6.24 -27.79
CA ILE A 309 -6.14 6.36 -26.73
C ILE A 309 -5.01 5.36 -26.96
N TYR A 310 -3.80 5.69 -26.56
CA TYR A 310 -2.64 4.81 -26.62
C TYR A 310 -2.21 4.46 -25.20
N LEU A 311 -2.28 3.18 -24.83
CA LEU A 311 -2.01 2.72 -23.46
C LEU A 311 -0.64 2.07 -23.34
N CYS A 312 0.05 2.36 -22.24
CA CYS A 312 1.23 1.59 -21.87
C CYS A 312 0.82 0.27 -21.20
N ASP A 313 1.29 -0.87 -21.71
CA ASP A 313 0.99 -2.20 -21.17
C ASP A 313 1.43 -2.36 -19.70
N GLY A 314 2.50 -1.65 -19.27
CA GLY A 314 3.09 -1.76 -17.95
C GLY A 314 2.44 -0.91 -16.87
N CYS A 315 2.40 0.41 -17.06
CA CYS A 315 1.87 1.34 -16.06
C CYS A 315 0.38 1.68 -16.27
N LEU A 316 -0.22 1.24 -17.39
CA LEU A 316 -1.60 1.54 -17.78
C LEU A 316 -1.94 3.03 -17.92
N VAL A 317 -0.93 3.90 -18.01
CA VAL A 317 -1.10 5.32 -18.37
C VAL A 317 -1.48 5.43 -19.84
N TYR A 318 -2.40 6.34 -20.15
CA TYR A 318 -2.86 6.60 -21.51
C TYR A 318 -2.28 7.89 -22.08
N PHE A 319 -2.10 7.90 -23.40
CA PHE A 319 -1.54 9.00 -24.17
C PHE A 319 -2.45 9.31 -25.36
N ALA A 320 -2.43 10.57 -25.80
CA ALA A 320 -3.21 11.02 -26.96
C ALA A 320 -2.58 10.62 -28.31
N THR A 321 -1.28 10.31 -28.34
CA THR A 321 -0.55 9.94 -29.57
C THR A 321 0.41 8.78 -29.30
N GLU A 322 0.66 7.99 -30.33
CA GLU A 322 1.60 6.86 -30.29
C GLU A 322 3.03 7.30 -29.98
N GLU A 323 3.47 8.44 -30.52
CA GLU A 323 4.80 9.03 -30.24
C GLU A 323 5.02 9.31 -28.74
N LYS A 324 3.98 9.77 -28.03
CA LYS A 324 4.05 10.03 -26.59
C LYS A 324 4.15 8.72 -25.81
N LEU A 325 3.42 7.68 -26.22
CA LEU A 325 3.54 6.34 -25.65
C LEU A 325 4.93 5.75 -25.92
N TRP A 326 5.48 5.93 -27.12
CA TRP A 326 6.82 5.48 -27.49
C TRP A 326 7.88 6.13 -26.61
N ARG A 327 7.83 7.46 -26.45
CA ARG A 327 8.72 8.20 -25.53
C ARG A 327 8.59 7.67 -24.10
N HIS A 328 7.36 7.52 -23.61
CA HIS A 328 7.12 7.01 -22.27
C HIS A 328 7.71 5.60 -22.08
N SER A 329 7.54 4.73 -23.07
CA SER A 329 8.02 3.33 -23.02
C SER A 329 9.55 3.23 -23.06
N ILE A 330 10.24 4.23 -23.62
CA ILE A 330 11.71 4.24 -23.76
C ILE A 330 12.42 4.99 -22.64
N PHE A 331 11.81 6.04 -22.08
CA PHE A 331 12.49 6.94 -21.14
C PHE A 331 11.91 6.92 -19.72
N ASP A 332 10.65 6.51 -19.54
CA ASP A 332 9.95 6.67 -18.25
C ASP A 332 9.51 5.31 -17.65
N CYS A 333 8.88 4.45 -18.44
CA CYS A 333 8.30 3.18 -18.00
C CYS A 333 9.35 2.06 -17.95
N ASN A 334 9.18 1.07 -17.06
CA ASN A 334 10.12 -0.04 -16.81
C ASN A 334 11.50 0.32 -16.20
N TYR A 335 11.85 1.60 -16.00
CA TYR A 335 13.09 2.00 -15.31
C TYR A 335 12.96 2.09 -13.78
N VAL A 336 11.73 2.26 -13.28
CA VAL A 336 11.44 2.25 -11.84
C VAL A 336 10.83 0.89 -11.49
N ARG A 337 11.65 -0.03 -10.98
CA ARG A 337 11.20 -1.31 -10.41
C ARG A 337 11.13 -1.19 -8.89
N THR A 338 9.97 -1.47 -8.32
CA THR A 338 9.84 -1.73 -6.89
C THR A 338 10.11 -3.22 -6.68
N PHE A 339 11.30 -3.56 -6.17
CA PHE A 339 11.58 -4.93 -5.77
C PHE A 339 10.84 -5.20 -4.46
N LEU A 340 9.87 -6.13 -4.50
CA LEU A 340 9.34 -6.72 -3.28
C LEU A 340 10.46 -7.57 -2.64
N PRO A 341 10.57 -7.59 -1.30
CA PRO A 341 11.62 -8.33 -0.63
C PRO A 341 11.59 -9.82 -1.03
N THR A 342 12.66 -10.24 -1.71
CA THR A 342 12.94 -11.61 -2.14
C THR A 342 13.30 -12.49 -0.94
N THR A 343 13.06 -13.79 -1.10
CA THR A 343 13.51 -14.83 -0.17
C THR A 343 14.99 -15.17 -0.34
N GLU A 344 15.66 -14.61 -1.35
CA GLU A 344 17.06 -14.86 -1.64
C GLU A 344 17.95 -13.88 -0.87
N PRO A 345 19.07 -14.35 -0.30
CA PRO A 345 19.99 -13.49 0.44
C PRO A 345 20.70 -12.51 -0.51
N ILE A 346 20.59 -11.22 -0.23
CA ILE A 346 21.39 -10.18 -0.90
C ILE A 346 22.69 -9.96 -0.13
N VAL A 347 23.79 -9.78 -0.85
CA VAL A 347 25.05 -9.35 -0.25
C VAL A 347 24.96 -7.85 0.00
N THR A 348 25.01 -7.44 1.27
CA THR A 348 25.04 -6.03 1.65
C THR A 348 26.30 -5.34 1.12
N LYS A 349 26.35 -4.01 1.11
CA LYS A 349 27.58 -3.22 0.84
C LYS A 349 28.78 -3.57 1.75
N TRP A 350 28.56 -4.42 2.75
CA TRP A 350 29.53 -4.89 3.74
C TRP A 350 29.94 -6.35 3.52
N GLY A 351 29.51 -7.00 2.43
CA GLY A 351 29.84 -8.40 2.14
C GLY A 351 29.02 -9.44 2.91
N GLU A 352 28.11 -9.01 3.80
CA GLU A 352 27.25 -9.92 4.58
C GLU A 352 25.99 -10.31 3.80
N SER A 353 25.60 -11.59 3.85
CA SER A 353 24.32 -12.09 3.35
C SER A 353 23.16 -11.64 4.24
N SER A 354 22.25 -10.84 3.70
CA SER A 354 21.04 -10.35 4.39
C SER A 354 19.78 -10.85 3.68
N PHE A 355 18.80 -11.34 4.44
CA PHE A 355 17.50 -11.73 3.91
C PHE A 355 16.58 -10.50 3.90
N GLN A 356 15.96 -10.23 2.76
CA GLN A 356 15.18 -9.02 2.51
C GLN A 356 13.90 -8.91 3.38
N ASN A 357 13.56 -9.95 4.16
CA ASN A 357 12.41 -10.00 5.06
C ASN A 357 12.66 -9.40 6.47
N GLN A 358 13.85 -8.87 6.75
CA GLN A 358 14.12 -8.09 7.96
C GLN A 358 14.55 -6.67 7.59
N LEU A 359 13.67 -5.69 7.79
CA LEU A 359 14.05 -4.28 7.75
C LEU A 359 14.93 -3.97 8.95
N LYS A 360 16.21 -3.68 8.70
CA LYS A 360 17.16 -3.23 9.72
C LYS A 360 17.60 -1.80 9.42
N PHE A 361 17.81 -1.03 10.48
CA PHE A 361 18.21 0.36 10.37
C PHE A 361 19.74 0.44 10.26
N ASP A 362 20.25 0.55 9.05
CA ASP A 362 21.71 0.51 8.81
C ASP A 362 22.38 1.90 8.89
N ASN A 363 21.59 2.98 8.84
CA ASN A 363 22.09 4.35 8.81
C ASN A 363 22.20 4.96 10.21
N TYR A 364 22.98 4.34 11.11
CA TYR A 364 23.08 4.72 12.53
C TYR A 364 23.34 6.21 12.80
N GLN A 365 24.07 6.90 11.91
CA GLN A 365 24.26 8.37 11.94
C GLN A 365 22.94 9.16 12.03
N LYS A 366 21.85 8.64 11.45
CA LYS A 366 20.52 9.27 11.47
C LYS A 366 19.77 9.06 12.80
N ARG A 367 20.31 8.25 13.74
CA ARG A 367 19.80 8.15 15.13
C ARG A 367 20.29 9.31 16.00
N LEU A 368 21.33 10.03 15.58
CA LEU A 368 21.85 11.15 16.36
C LEU A 368 20.84 12.29 16.36
N LYS A 369 20.40 12.68 17.56
CA LYS A 369 19.63 13.89 17.76
C LYS A 369 20.47 15.09 17.32
N LEU A 370 19.90 15.98 16.52
CA LEU A 370 20.58 17.19 16.08
C LEU A 370 20.77 18.15 17.27
N PRO A 371 21.95 18.80 17.38
CA PRO A 371 22.26 19.67 18.51
C PRO A 371 21.48 20.97 18.43
N PHE A 372 21.33 21.53 17.23
CA PHE A 372 20.61 22.76 16.96
C PHE A 372 19.57 22.54 15.88
N VAL A 373 18.40 23.13 16.08
CA VAL A 373 17.27 23.16 15.14
C VAL A 373 16.71 24.57 15.12
N VAL A 374 16.32 25.08 13.95
CA VAL A 374 15.70 26.40 13.81
C VAL A 374 14.23 26.23 13.47
N TYR A 375 13.36 26.96 14.16
CA TYR A 375 11.95 27.13 13.81
C TYR A 375 11.75 28.57 13.37
N ALA A 376 11.16 28.79 12.20
CA ALA A 376 11.05 30.11 11.61
C ALA A 376 9.64 30.35 11.04
N ASP A 377 9.25 31.61 10.99
CA ASP A 377 7.96 32.05 10.46
C ASP A 377 8.06 33.47 9.86
N PHE A 378 7.26 33.76 8.83
CA PHE A 378 7.20 35.05 8.13
C PHE A 378 5.83 35.69 8.22
N GLU A 379 5.83 37.01 8.32
CA GLU A 379 4.63 37.83 8.26
C GLU A 379 4.73 38.81 7.09
N CYS A 380 3.65 38.90 6.32
CA CYS A 380 3.58 39.66 5.08
C CYS A 380 2.60 40.81 5.17
N LEU A 381 2.94 41.94 4.56
CA LEU A 381 1.99 43.00 4.25
C LEU A 381 1.26 42.67 2.95
N LEU A 382 -0.06 42.83 2.96
CA LEU A 382 -0.90 42.67 1.77
C LEU A 382 -0.93 43.98 1.00
N LYS A 383 -0.32 43.99 -0.20
CA LYS A 383 -0.42 45.11 -1.14
C LYS A 383 -1.52 44.81 -2.14
N SER A 384 -2.53 45.67 -2.23
CA SER A 384 -3.60 45.52 -3.21
C SER A 384 -3.04 45.65 -4.63
N ILE A 385 -3.37 44.71 -5.50
CA ILE A 385 -3.03 44.79 -6.92
C ILE A 385 -4.22 45.40 -7.66
N HIS A 386 -4.02 46.57 -8.26
CA HIS A 386 -5.00 47.17 -9.17
C HIS A 386 -4.67 46.73 -10.61
N GLY A 387 -5.23 45.59 -11.02
CA GLY A 387 -5.16 45.12 -12.40
C GLY A 387 -6.32 45.66 -13.27
N PRO A 388 -6.21 45.61 -14.60
CA PRO A 388 -7.36 45.84 -15.48
C PRO A 388 -8.47 44.83 -15.17
N GLU A 389 -9.73 45.21 -15.43
CA GLU A 389 -10.87 44.32 -15.19
C GLU A 389 -10.65 42.94 -15.87
N PRO A 390 -10.86 41.83 -15.15
CA PRO A 390 -10.59 40.51 -15.67
C PRO A 390 -11.48 40.24 -16.88
N ASN A 391 -10.87 39.88 -18.01
CA ASN A 391 -11.61 39.48 -19.21
C ASN A 391 -12.26 38.10 -18.95
N PRO A 392 -13.59 38.00 -18.88
CA PRO A 392 -14.31 36.76 -18.55
C PRO A 392 -14.09 35.63 -19.56
N LEU A 393 -13.56 35.94 -20.75
CA LEU A 393 -13.31 34.98 -21.82
C LEU A 393 -11.89 34.36 -21.78
N LEU A 394 -10.97 34.92 -20.98
CA LEU A 394 -9.55 34.53 -20.99
C LEU A 394 -8.97 34.22 -19.60
N GLN A 395 -9.58 34.67 -18.51
CA GLN A 395 -9.04 34.52 -17.15
C GLN A 395 -10.06 33.94 -16.19
N PHE A 396 -9.72 32.81 -15.55
CA PHE A 396 -10.55 32.14 -14.54
C PHE A 396 -10.15 32.48 -13.10
N THR A 397 -9.04 33.21 -12.90
CA THR A 397 -8.48 33.58 -11.59
C THR A 397 -7.98 35.02 -11.60
N THR A 398 -8.33 35.80 -10.58
CA THR A 398 -7.94 37.21 -10.42
C THR A 398 -7.04 37.36 -9.20
N ASN A 399 -5.80 37.80 -9.38
CA ASN A 399 -4.89 38.08 -8.26
C ASN A 399 -5.31 39.40 -7.58
N THR A 400 -5.70 39.34 -6.31
CA THR A 400 -6.22 40.51 -5.56
C THR A 400 -5.15 41.21 -4.73
N PHE A 401 -4.24 40.46 -4.11
CA PHE A 401 -3.19 40.99 -3.23
C PHE A 401 -1.83 40.35 -3.52
N GLU A 402 -0.79 41.16 -3.45
CA GLU A 402 0.61 40.73 -3.41
C GLU A 402 1.06 40.64 -1.95
N HIS A 403 1.63 39.49 -1.56
CA HIS A 403 2.18 39.29 -0.23
C HIS A 403 3.64 39.76 -0.22
N ASN A 404 3.92 40.85 0.47
CA ASN A 404 5.28 41.39 0.62
C ASN A 404 5.83 41.06 2.02
N PRO A 405 6.91 40.26 2.15
CA PRO A 405 7.46 39.92 3.45
C PRO A 405 7.93 41.18 4.18
N TYR A 406 7.53 41.33 5.45
CA TYR A 406 7.83 42.53 6.24
C TYR A 406 8.40 42.22 7.61
N SER A 407 8.12 41.05 8.16
CA SER A 407 8.78 40.62 9.38
C SER A 407 8.97 39.12 9.40
N PHE A 408 9.92 38.68 10.21
CA PHE A 408 10.11 37.27 10.51
C PHE A 408 10.49 37.10 11.98
N ALA A 409 10.27 35.90 12.48
CA ALA A 409 10.83 35.43 13.72
C ALA A 409 11.46 34.06 13.50
N TYR A 410 12.58 33.80 14.14
CA TYR A 410 13.08 32.44 14.25
C TYR A 410 13.67 32.15 15.63
N TYR A 411 13.54 30.89 16.03
CA TYR A 411 14.03 30.36 17.28
C TYR A 411 15.01 29.22 17.01
N ILE A 412 16.26 29.43 17.39
CA ILE A 412 17.30 28.41 17.41
C ILE A 412 17.18 27.65 18.73
N LYS A 413 16.77 26.38 18.68
CA LYS A 413 16.68 25.50 19.84
C LYS A 413 17.92 24.63 19.95
N CYS A 414 18.61 24.72 21.08
CA CYS A 414 19.65 23.78 21.46
C CYS A 414 19.04 22.56 22.17
N SER A 415 19.55 21.36 21.87
CA SER A 415 19.02 20.11 22.43
C SER A 415 19.73 19.61 23.69
N PHE A 416 20.91 20.15 24.00
CA PHE A 416 21.74 19.72 25.13
C PHE A 416 21.89 20.76 26.24
N ASP A 417 21.75 22.04 25.93
CA ASP A 417 21.78 23.13 26.90
C ASP A 417 20.95 24.31 26.40
N ASP A 418 19.88 24.64 27.12
CA ASP A 418 18.93 25.65 26.68
C ASP A 418 19.49 27.08 26.75
N SER A 419 20.59 27.31 27.48
CA SER A 419 21.23 28.64 27.50
C SER A 419 21.81 29.03 26.15
N TYR A 420 22.06 28.07 25.26
CA TYR A 420 22.51 28.31 23.89
C TYR A 420 21.36 28.50 22.91
N SER A 421 20.11 28.36 23.36
CA SER A 421 18.95 28.67 22.52
C SER A 421 18.82 30.18 22.33
N LYS A 422 18.45 30.61 21.12
CA LYS A 422 18.41 32.03 20.74
C LYS A 422 17.14 32.34 19.98
N PHE A 423 16.45 33.41 20.35
CA PHE A 423 15.30 33.94 19.63
C PHE A 423 15.67 35.22 18.90
N GLN A 424 15.27 35.33 17.64
CA GLN A 424 15.60 36.42 16.75
C GLN A 424 14.36 36.90 16.03
N THR A 425 14.23 38.21 15.87
CA THR A 425 13.11 38.84 15.17
C THR A 425 13.59 40.03 14.36
N TYR A 426 12.93 40.28 13.24
CA TYR A 426 13.18 41.46 12.43
C TYR A 426 11.87 42.01 11.89
N ARG A 427 11.79 43.35 11.76
CA ARG A 427 10.68 44.05 11.11
C ARG A 427 11.24 45.13 10.20
N GLY A 428 10.97 45.03 8.90
CA GLY A 428 11.47 45.96 7.91
C GLY A 428 11.18 45.51 6.47
N PRO A 429 11.28 46.42 5.49
CA PRO A 429 10.95 46.14 4.09
C PRO A 429 11.90 45.12 3.42
N ASP A 430 13.09 44.92 3.98
CA ASP A 430 14.15 44.01 3.52
C ASP A 430 14.18 42.69 4.32
N ALA A 431 13.04 42.30 4.92
CA ALA A 431 12.93 41.12 5.78
C ALA A 431 13.50 39.83 5.16
N ALA A 432 13.25 39.57 3.87
CA ALA A 432 13.76 38.37 3.20
C ALA A 432 15.30 38.33 3.13
N LEU A 433 15.95 39.46 2.85
CA LEU A 433 17.41 39.56 2.78
C LEU A 433 18.04 39.48 4.18
N GLN A 434 17.45 40.20 5.15
CA GLN A 434 17.91 40.17 6.54
C GLN A 434 17.77 38.78 7.15
N PHE A 435 16.72 38.04 6.80
CA PHE A 435 16.55 36.66 7.26
C PHE A 435 17.74 35.78 6.84
N VAL A 436 18.09 35.79 5.56
CA VAL A 436 19.22 35.01 5.01
C VAL A 436 20.54 35.43 5.67
N ASN A 437 20.82 36.73 5.77
CA ASN A 437 22.05 37.22 6.37
C ASN A 437 22.17 36.87 7.87
N MET A 438 21.08 37.04 8.62
CA MET A 438 21.06 36.78 10.05
C MET A 438 21.20 35.27 10.34
N ILE A 439 20.48 34.41 9.62
CA ILE A 439 20.56 32.96 9.84
C ILE A 439 21.95 32.40 9.47
N GLU A 440 22.57 32.91 8.40
CA GLU A 440 23.95 32.55 8.05
C GLU A 440 24.95 32.97 9.12
N SER A 441 24.84 34.21 9.61
CA SER A 441 25.70 34.74 10.67
C SER A 441 25.56 33.93 11.97
N ASP A 442 24.32 33.61 12.35
CA ASP A 442 24.05 32.79 13.53
C ASP A 442 24.59 31.37 13.37
N ILE A 443 24.46 30.74 12.18
CA ILE A 443 25.02 29.40 11.94
C ILE A 443 26.56 29.42 11.90
N ARG A 444 27.20 30.46 11.35
CA ARG A 444 28.67 30.65 11.46
C ARG A 444 29.09 30.78 12.91
N THR A 445 28.32 31.49 13.73
CA THR A 445 28.58 31.63 15.17
C THR A 445 28.46 30.29 15.90
N LEU A 446 27.39 29.54 15.64
CA LEU A 446 27.20 28.19 16.17
C LEU A 446 28.36 27.27 15.78
N TYR A 447 28.81 27.34 14.52
CA TYR A 447 29.97 26.59 14.05
C TYR A 447 31.21 26.84 14.90
N ASN A 448 31.59 28.12 15.04
CA ASN A 448 32.79 28.51 15.75
C ASN A 448 32.73 28.18 17.26
N GLN A 449 31.55 28.29 17.87
CA GLN A 449 31.39 28.08 19.31
C GLN A 449 31.23 26.60 19.70
N HIS A 450 30.54 25.80 18.88
CA HIS A 450 30.08 24.46 19.28
C HIS A 450 30.51 23.33 18.36
N PHE A 451 30.87 23.60 17.11
CA PHE A 451 31.17 22.55 16.12
C PHE A 451 32.65 22.48 15.72
N LYS A 452 33.39 23.58 15.79
CA LYS A 452 34.81 23.66 15.43
C LYS A 452 35.70 22.80 16.33
N HIS A 453 35.39 22.75 17.62
CA HIS A 453 36.16 21.99 18.60
C HIS A 453 35.27 20.96 19.29
N ALA A 454 35.52 19.68 19.03
CA ALA A 454 34.86 18.58 19.73
C ALA A 454 35.29 18.57 21.20
N LYS A 455 34.32 18.42 22.11
CA LYS A 455 34.64 18.21 23.53
C LYS A 455 35.45 16.93 23.70
N PRO A 456 36.56 16.96 24.46
CA PRO A 456 37.35 15.77 24.71
C PRO A 456 36.57 14.75 25.53
N LEU A 457 37.02 13.50 25.48
CA LEU A 457 36.50 12.44 26.32
C LEU A 457 36.66 12.84 27.80
N PRO A 458 35.59 12.86 28.62
CA PRO A 458 35.72 13.16 30.04
C PRO A 458 36.53 12.06 30.73
N LYS A 459 37.24 12.42 31.81
CA LYS A 459 37.93 11.45 32.66
C LYS A 459 36.89 10.60 33.38
N LEU A 460 36.91 9.29 33.14
CA LEU A 460 35.98 8.34 33.75
C LEU A 460 36.38 8.06 35.20
N THR A 461 35.38 7.86 36.03
CA THR A 461 35.58 7.26 37.36
C THR A 461 35.86 5.76 37.23
N ILE A 462 36.44 5.16 38.27
CA ILE A 462 36.73 3.72 38.30
C ILE A 462 35.46 2.88 38.14
N GLU A 463 34.34 3.34 38.71
CA GLU A 463 33.04 2.65 38.63
C GLU A 463 32.45 2.70 37.22
N GLU A 464 32.51 3.85 36.57
CA GLU A 464 32.06 4.00 35.17
C GLU A 464 32.93 3.16 34.23
N GLN A 465 34.24 3.16 34.42
CA GLN A 465 35.15 2.34 33.62
C GLN A 465 34.78 0.86 33.74
N ARG A 466 34.55 0.35 34.95
CA ARG A 466 34.11 -1.05 35.17
C ARG A 466 32.79 -1.36 34.47
N LYS A 467 31.83 -0.42 34.51
CA LYS A 467 30.54 -0.57 33.83
C LYS A 467 30.74 -0.70 32.32
N TYR A 468 31.57 0.14 31.72
CA TYR A 468 31.87 0.09 30.30
C TYR A 468 32.68 -1.15 29.91
N ASP A 469 33.66 -1.55 30.71
CA ASP A 469 34.47 -2.75 30.46
C ASP A 469 33.62 -4.03 30.49
N SER A 470 32.58 -4.07 31.33
CA SER A 470 31.65 -5.20 31.43
C SER A 470 30.62 -5.27 30.29
N ALA A 471 30.55 -4.26 29.41
CA ALA A 471 29.58 -4.22 28.33
C ALA A 471 29.89 -5.29 27.26
N THR A 472 28.92 -6.18 27.02
CA THR A 472 29.03 -7.28 26.05
C THR A 472 28.38 -6.95 24.70
N ILE A 473 27.63 -5.85 24.61
CA ILE A 473 26.86 -5.45 23.44
C ILE A 473 27.26 -4.03 23.02
N CYS A 474 27.46 -3.84 21.72
CA CYS A 474 27.72 -2.53 21.11
C CYS A 474 26.45 -1.67 21.14
N TRP A 475 26.49 -0.47 21.73
CA TRP A 475 25.30 0.38 21.85
C TRP A 475 24.78 0.94 20.50
N ILE A 476 25.63 0.97 19.46
CA ILE A 476 25.28 1.53 18.14
C ILE A 476 24.54 0.49 17.29
N CYS A 477 25.16 -0.68 17.10
CA CYS A 477 24.64 -1.74 16.22
C CYS A 477 23.87 -2.83 16.96
N GLU A 478 23.87 -2.81 18.30
CA GLU A 478 23.15 -3.73 19.17
C GLU A 478 23.59 -5.21 19.01
N LYS A 479 24.74 -5.45 18.37
CA LYS A 479 25.40 -6.77 18.25
C LYS A 479 26.37 -6.99 19.42
N THR A 480 26.58 -8.26 19.78
CA THR A 480 27.59 -8.68 20.75
C THR A 480 29.01 -8.50 20.21
N PHE A 481 29.96 -8.16 21.08
CA PHE A 481 31.38 -8.14 20.72
C PHE A 481 31.90 -9.57 20.51
N LEU A 482 32.62 -9.80 19.42
CA LEU A 482 33.30 -11.05 19.10
C LEU A 482 34.80 -10.97 19.46
N ASP A 483 35.45 -12.13 19.52
CA ASP A 483 36.89 -12.21 19.76
C ASP A 483 37.66 -11.55 18.61
N GLY A 484 38.45 -10.53 18.94
CA GLY A 484 39.19 -9.69 17.97
C GLY A 484 38.57 -8.31 17.73
N ASP A 485 37.36 -8.04 18.22
CA ASP A 485 36.75 -6.71 18.08
C ASP A 485 37.43 -5.65 18.95
N VAL A 486 37.79 -4.52 18.33
CA VAL A 486 38.31 -3.35 19.06
C VAL A 486 37.14 -2.57 19.66
N ARG A 487 37.06 -2.58 20.99
CA ARG A 487 36.07 -1.83 21.78
C ARG A 487 36.56 -0.41 21.98
N VAL A 488 35.72 0.55 21.60
CA VAL A 488 35.97 1.98 21.83
C VAL A 488 34.81 2.59 22.57
N LEU A 489 35.11 3.64 23.31
CA LEU A 489 34.12 4.37 24.09
C LEU A 489 33.62 5.57 23.29
N ASP A 490 32.31 5.64 23.06
CA ASP A 490 31.66 6.75 22.36
C ASP A 490 31.14 7.80 23.37
N HIS A 491 31.39 9.07 23.04
CA HIS A 491 30.82 10.21 23.73
C HIS A 491 30.24 11.22 22.75
N CYS A 492 29.33 12.05 23.24
CA CYS A 492 28.81 13.16 22.47
C CYS A 492 29.86 14.27 22.36
N HIS A 493 30.31 14.59 21.14
CA HIS A 493 31.29 15.66 20.92
C HIS A 493 30.79 17.07 21.27
N TRP A 494 29.48 17.27 21.48
CA TRP A 494 28.90 18.58 21.82
C TRP A 494 28.62 18.74 23.33
N SER A 495 28.04 17.72 23.96
CA SER A 495 27.74 17.76 25.41
C SER A 495 28.87 17.20 26.26
N GLY A 496 29.73 16.34 25.72
CA GLY A 496 30.73 15.57 26.46
C GLY A 496 30.15 14.34 27.17
N VAL A 497 28.84 14.09 27.06
CA VAL A 497 28.18 12.97 27.75
C VAL A 497 28.51 11.63 27.11
N MET A 498 28.83 10.65 27.94
CA MET A 498 29.10 9.28 27.54
C MET A 498 27.84 8.59 26.99
N ARG A 499 27.96 7.92 25.83
CA ARG A 499 26.83 7.18 25.24
C ARG A 499 26.95 5.68 25.46
N GLY A 500 28.14 5.12 25.30
CA GLY A 500 28.39 3.70 25.53
C GLY A 500 29.62 3.15 24.82
N ILE A 501 29.87 1.85 25.00
CA ILE A 501 30.93 1.13 24.29
C ILE A 501 30.43 0.63 22.93
N SER A 502 31.22 0.86 21.90
CA SER A 502 30.90 0.53 20.52
C SER A 502 32.08 -0.18 19.83
N HIS A 503 31.81 -0.83 18.70
CA HIS A 503 32.89 -1.27 17.81
C HIS A 503 33.62 -0.03 17.27
N SER A 504 34.94 -0.11 17.10
CA SER A 504 35.72 0.95 16.46
C SER A 504 35.15 1.37 15.11
N THR A 505 34.67 0.41 14.31
CA THR A 505 34.03 0.67 13.01
C THR A 505 32.70 1.38 13.14
N CYS A 506 31.83 0.93 14.05
CA CYS A 506 30.54 1.58 14.33
C CYS A 506 30.72 3.03 14.81
N ASN A 507 31.73 3.28 15.65
CA ASN A 507 32.06 4.61 16.16
C ASN A 507 32.48 5.56 15.04
N LEU A 508 33.39 5.13 14.15
CA LEU A 508 33.85 5.93 13.00
C LEU A 508 32.72 6.25 12.01
N GLN A 509 31.71 5.38 11.93
CA GLN A 509 30.53 5.57 11.09
C GLN A 509 29.47 6.49 11.74
N LEU A 510 29.51 6.69 13.05
CA LEU A 510 28.61 7.57 13.77
C LEU A 510 29.07 9.03 13.64
N GLN A 511 29.04 9.54 12.41
CA GLN A 511 29.51 10.89 12.11
C GLN A 511 28.46 11.95 12.45
N ASN A 512 28.94 13.05 13.02
CA ASN A 512 28.11 14.21 13.26
C ASN A 512 27.67 14.83 11.92
N PRO A 513 26.37 15.16 11.76
CA PRO A 513 25.89 15.83 10.57
C PRO A 513 26.45 17.25 10.46
N ASN A 514 26.78 17.67 9.25
CA ASN A 514 27.28 19.01 8.92
C ASN A 514 26.16 19.95 8.43
N PHE A 515 24.97 19.83 9.01
CA PHE A 515 23.83 20.65 8.63
C PHE A 515 22.97 21.08 9.82
N VAL A 516 22.31 22.23 9.68
CA VAL A 516 21.28 22.72 10.60
C VAL A 516 19.93 22.76 9.86
N PRO A 517 18.89 22.08 10.36
CA PRO A 517 17.56 22.15 9.76
C PRO A 517 16.82 23.42 10.22
N VAL A 518 16.09 24.01 9.27
CA VAL A 518 15.21 25.16 9.47
C VAL A 518 13.80 24.73 9.08
N PHE A 519 12.90 24.73 10.07
CA PHE A 519 11.52 24.31 9.91
C PHE A 519 10.60 25.51 9.77
N PHE A 520 9.71 25.44 8.80
CA PHE A 520 8.58 26.34 8.63
C PHE A 520 7.28 25.52 8.64
N HIS A 521 6.17 26.16 8.98
CA HIS A 521 4.85 25.57 8.82
C HIS A 521 4.33 25.94 7.43
N ASN A 522 4.23 24.96 6.51
CA ASN A 522 3.85 25.17 5.11
C ASN A 522 4.93 25.93 4.29
N LEU A 523 6.19 25.51 4.45
CA LEU A 523 7.31 26.00 3.66
C LEU A 523 7.03 25.90 2.16
N THR A 524 6.62 24.71 1.71
CA THR A 524 6.48 24.36 0.29
C THR A 524 5.39 25.18 -0.38
N GLY A 525 4.35 25.55 0.36
CA GLY A 525 3.18 26.26 -0.18
C GLY A 525 3.21 27.77 -0.01
N TYR A 526 4.01 28.31 0.92
CA TYR A 526 3.94 29.73 1.26
C TYR A 526 5.31 30.36 1.56
N ASP A 527 5.92 30.05 2.71
CA ASP A 527 7.08 30.82 3.22
C ASP A 527 8.29 30.77 2.31
N ALA A 528 8.52 29.65 1.60
CA ALA A 528 9.65 29.53 0.68
C ALA A 528 9.64 30.65 -0.37
N HIS A 529 8.45 31.03 -0.87
CA HIS A 529 8.32 32.04 -1.91
C HIS A 529 8.78 33.43 -1.46
N MET A 530 8.82 33.70 -0.14
CA MET A 530 9.18 34.99 0.42
C MET A 530 10.68 35.27 0.33
N PHE A 531 11.53 34.24 0.49
CA PHE A 531 12.98 34.42 0.61
C PHE A 531 13.82 33.56 -0.33
N VAL A 532 13.25 32.57 -1.03
CA VAL A 532 14.03 31.65 -1.91
C VAL A 532 14.78 32.40 -3.01
N LYS A 533 14.23 33.51 -3.52
CA LYS A 533 14.94 34.36 -4.49
C LYS A 533 16.19 34.97 -3.86
N CYS A 534 16.06 35.54 -2.66
CA CYS A 534 17.17 36.10 -1.89
C CYS A 534 18.21 35.04 -1.51
N LEU A 535 17.76 33.82 -1.24
CA LEU A 535 18.62 32.69 -0.91
C LEU A 535 19.57 32.31 -2.08
N ALA A 536 19.11 32.48 -3.31
CA ALA A 536 19.82 32.12 -4.54
C ALA A 536 20.46 33.32 -5.27
N LEU A 537 20.65 34.47 -4.59
CA LEU A 537 21.11 35.71 -5.24
C LEU A 537 22.59 35.73 -5.64
N GLU A 538 23.35 34.68 -5.40
CA GLU A 538 24.75 34.58 -5.79
C GLU A 538 25.00 33.19 -6.41
N ASN A 539 26.11 33.00 -7.14
CA ASN A 539 26.54 31.72 -7.75
C ASN A 539 26.86 30.63 -6.70
N GLU A 540 26.01 30.49 -5.70
CA GLU A 540 26.14 29.63 -4.54
C GLU A 540 25.47 28.29 -4.79
N ASN A 541 26.13 27.23 -4.33
CA ASN A 541 25.61 25.88 -4.43
C ASN A 541 24.35 25.75 -3.56
N THR A 542 23.20 25.57 -4.21
CA THR A 542 21.93 25.26 -3.56
C THR A 542 21.43 23.91 -4.08
N ASP A 543 21.12 22.99 -3.16
CA ASP A 543 20.48 21.72 -3.52
C ASP A 543 18.98 21.89 -3.38
N VAL A 544 18.21 21.53 -4.41
CA VAL A 544 16.75 21.69 -4.42
C VAL A 544 16.07 20.35 -4.69
N ILE A 545 15.11 19.99 -3.85
CA ILE A 545 14.18 18.88 -4.06
C ILE A 545 12.84 19.49 -4.46
N ALA A 546 12.62 19.60 -5.77
CA ALA A 546 11.41 20.21 -6.34
C ALA A 546 10.34 19.16 -6.66
N THR A 547 9.08 19.47 -6.39
CA THR A 547 7.93 18.71 -6.92
C THR A 547 7.56 19.21 -8.32
N ASN A 548 7.60 20.52 -8.51
CA ASN A 548 7.41 21.19 -9.80
C ASN A 548 8.19 22.52 -9.78
N LYS A 549 8.03 23.37 -10.81
CA LYS A 549 8.76 24.64 -10.94
C LYS A 549 8.43 25.69 -9.87
N GLU A 550 7.35 25.50 -9.11
CA GLU A 550 6.87 26.45 -8.10
C GLU A 550 7.01 25.89 -6.67
N LYS A 551 6.85 24.57 -6.50
CA LYS A 551 6.79 23.91 -5.20
C LYS A 551 8.06 23.12 -4.92
N TYR A 552 8.76 23.51 -3.85
CA TYR A 552 9.98 22.86 -3.35
C TYR A 552 9.69 22.12 -2.05
N VAL A 553 9.93 20.80 -2.02
CA VAL A 553 9.78 19.96 -0.82
C VAL A 553 10.82 20.33 0.22
N SER A 554 12.05 20.54 -0.22
CA SER A 554 13.16 20.99 0.62
C SER A 554 14.22 21.61 -0.27
N PHE A 555 14.94 22.57 0.28
CA PHE A 555 16.14 23.12 -0.36
C PHE A 555 17.22 23.33 0.69
N THR A 556 18.47 23.25 0.26
CA THR A 556 19.64 23.34 1.13
C THR A 556 20.60 24.39 0.58
N LYS A 557 20.96 25.38 1.40
CA LYS A 557 22.02 26.34 1.09
C LYS A 557 23.34 25.84 1.65
N HIS A 558 24.40 25.91 0.85
CA HIS A 558 25.77 25.61 1.28
C HIS A 558 26.48 26.89 1.65
N ILE A 559 27.06 26.94 2.85
CA ILE A 559 27.81 28.10 3.35
C ILE A 559 29.23 27.68 3.72
N SER A 560 30.21 28.53 3.40
CA SER A 560 31.58 28.39 3.91
C SER A 560 31.63 28.92 5.34
N VAL A 561 32.09 28.10 6.29
CA VAL A 561 32.19 28.48 7.72
C VAL A 561 33.63 28.56 8.22
N ASP A 562 34.58 27.94 7.53
CA ASP A 562 36.00 27.94 7.88
C ASP A 562 36.86 27.61 6.66
N GLN A 563 38.17 27.81 6.77
CA GLN A 563 39.14 27.43 5.74
C GLN A 563 40.30 26.67 6.40
N ILE A 564 40.45 25.40 6.05
CA ILE A 564 41.50 24.52 6.58
C ILE A 564 42.54 24.25 5.50
N VAL A 565 43.80 24.05 5.90
CA VAL A 565 44.87 23.66 4.98
C VAL A 565 45.04 22.14 5.06
N GLU A 566 44.72 21.45 3.96
CA GLU A 566 44.86 20.00 3.84
C GLU A 566 45.89 19.71 2.76
N ASN A 567 47.00 19.06 3.11
CA ASN A 567 48.13 18.78 2.19
C ASN A 567 48.70 20.04 1.49
N GLY A 568 48.73 21.18 2.19
CA GLY A 568 49.22 22.45 1.64
C GLY A 568 48.24 23.19 0.72
N VAL A 569 47.03 22.65 0.50
CA VAL A 569 45.98 23.28 -0.29
C VAL A 569 44.89 23.86 0.63
N PRO A 570 44.49 25.13 0.45
CA PRO A 570 43.37 25.70 1.20
C PRO A 570 42.05 25.05 0.77
N LYS A 571 41.29 24.54 1.73
CA LYS A 571 40.00 23.87 1.54
C LYS A 571 38.95 24.50 2.44
N ASN A 572 37.85 24.94 1.84
CA ASN A 572 36.73 25.52 2.57
C ASN A 572 35.94 24.42 3.30
N VAL A 573 35.64 24.65 4.58
CA VAL A 573 34.74 23.83 5.36
C VAL A 573 33.31 24.29 5.06
N ILE A 574 32.53 23.41 4.43
CA ILE A 574 31.17 23.70 3.99
C ILE A 574 30.16 23.15 5.00
N TRP A 575 29.24 24.00 5.43
CA TRP A 575 28.07 23.68 6.22
C TRP A 575 26.79 23.88 5.44
N ARG A 576 25.75 23.16 5.82
CA ARG A 576 24.48 23.15 5.09
C ARG A 576 23.35 23.69 5.95
N ILE A 577 22.61 24.66 5.42
CA ILE A 577 21.34 25.14 5.99
C ILE A 577 20.23 24.46 5.23
N ARG A 578 19.52 23.54 5.87
CA ARG A 578 18.48 22.74 5.21
C ARG A 578 17.09 23.23 5.61
N PHE A 579 16.35 23.76 4.64
CA PHE A 579 14.97 24.21 4.82
C PHE A 579 14.02 23.04 4.60
N VAL A 580 13.13 22.80 5.56
CA VAL A 580 12.24 21.64 5.61
C VAL A 580 10.84 22.10 5.95
N ASP A 581 9.86 21.58 5.21
CA ASP A 581 8.46 21.72 5.58
C ASP A 581 8.14 20.78 6.75
N SER A 582 7.49 21.31 7.78
CA SER A 582 7.08 20.50 8.93
C SER A 582 5.77 19.72 8.71
N PHE A 583 5.02 20.03 7.64
CA PHE A 583 3.70 19.46 7.35
C PHE A 583 3.73 18.17 6.51
#